data_AF-H6RC85-F1
#
_entry.id   AF-H6RC85-F1
#
_cell.length_a   1.000
_cell.length_b   1.000
_cell.length_c   1.000
_cell.angle_alpha   90.00
_cell.angle_beta   90.00
_cell.angle_gamma   90.00
#
_symmetry.space_group_name_H-M   'P 1'
#
loop_
_entity.id
_entity.type
_entity.pdbx_description
1 polymer ?
#
loop_
_entity_poly.entity_id
_entity_poly.type
_entity_poly.pdbx_seq_one_letter_code
_entity_poly.pdbx_strand_id
1 'polypeptide(L)'
;MNGVRRVRDWLSQRRRFEFCLTTVMVVLLTGTCAALLLLPDSVMAPLRAARAGTTTAPVAAQQAAGDARLAQIQRITEPFGPLVTRQVPTGGAQPALVAGHPQHQREVDLLAAELATASNAVTELWGPDWSRSPVVVVSSAPAEFAALVHATTELPGEIAAATVSDPFTPGTRPTGQRVVFGPDAGRRLDPDGLRALLRHELTHVATRAATVDGSPQWLLEGFAEYAAHRGRDHSFTDIAPTLTTRLATGTVPADLPGDPEFTGPDAAAAYETAWSICAYLAATYDDARLVTLYRRLATGPQTPATEDAAMREIFGVGRAEVINGWQNWLRASSA
;
A
#
# COMPACT_ATOMS: atom_id res chain seq x y z
N MET A 1 -51.67 -16.70 -33.19
CA MET A 1 -51.51 -16.31 -31.77
C MET A 1 -50.35 -17.04 -31.04
N ASN A 2 -49.24 -17.40 -31.72
CA ASN A 2 -48.13 -18.16 -31.11
C ASN A 2 -46.75 -17.44 -31.09
N GLY A 3 -46.65 -16.20 -31.60
CA GLY A 3 -45.40 -15.43 -31.61
C GLY A 3 -45.20 -14.56 -30.37
N VAL A 4 -46.27 -13.92 -29.88
CA VAL A 4 -46.20 -12.94 -28.78
C VAL A 4 -45.93 -13.59 -27.41
N ARG A 5 -46.40 -14.82 -27.18
CA ARG A 5 -46.09 -15.58 -25.96
C ARG A 5 -44.63 -16.05 -25.91
N ARG A 6 -44.04 -16.36 -27.07
CA ARG A 6 -42.66 -16.85 -27.18
C ARG A 6 -41.61 -15.77 -26.88
N VAL A 7 -41.93 -14.50 -27.16
CA VAL A 7 -41.10 -13.33 -26.80
C VAL A 7 -41.22 -13.00 -25.31
N ARG A 8 -42.40 -13.19 -24.72
CA ARG A 8 -42.65 -12.92 -23.29
C ARG A 8 -41.95 -13.93 -22.37
N ASP A 9 -41.85 -15.19 -22.79
CA ASP A 9 -41.14 -16.23 -22.04
C ASP A 9 -39.61 -16.17 -22.24
N TRP A 10 -39.13 -15.55 -23.31
CA TRP A 10 -37.69 -15.29 -23.52
C TRP A 10 -37.16 -14.17 -22.61
N LEU A 11 -38.01 -13.22 -22.21
CA LEU A 11 -37.65 -12.05 -21.41
C LEU A 11 -37.64 -12.29 -19.88
N SER A 12 -38.02 -13.48 -19.39
CA SER A 12 -38.13 -13.74 -17.94
C SER A 12 -36.89 -14.37 -17.28
N GLN A 13 -35.76 -14.49 -17.99
CA GLN A 13 -34.48 -14.86 -17.37
C GLN A 13 -33.66 -13.61 -17.03
N ARG A 14 -33.54 -13.32 -15.73
CA ARG A 14 -32.93 -12.12 -15.12
C ARG A 14 -31.53 -11.70 -15.63
N ARG A 15 -30.80 -12.53 -16.37
CA ARG A 15 -29.43 -12.24 -16.85
C ARG A 15 -29.31 -11.68 -18.28
N ARG A 16 -30.41 -11.58 -19.05
CA ARG A 16 -30.36 -11.06 -20.44
C ARG A 16 -30.91 -9.64 -20.60
N PHE A 17 -31.64 -9.15 -19.61
CA PHE A 17 -32.11 -7.76 -19.59
C PHE A 17 -30.96 -6.79 -19.31
N GLU A 18 -30.02 -7.17 -18.44
CA GLU A 18 -28.79 -6.43 -18.17
C GLU A 18 -27.92 -6.32 -19.43
N PHE A 19 -27.77 -7.40 -20.22
CA PHE A 19 -26.96 -7.38 -21.45
C PHE A 19 -27.50 -6.41 -22.53
N CYS A 20 -28.82 -6.36 -22.72
CA CYS A 20 -29.44 -5.41 -23.66
C CYS A 20 -29.37 -3.96 -23.17
N LEU A 21 -29.49 -3.73 -21.85
CA LEU A 21 -29.38 -2.39 -21.25
C LEU A 21 -27.95 -1.83 -21.38
N THR A 22 -26.93 -2.66 -21.12
CA THR A 22 -25.51 -2.27 -21.25
C THR A 22 -25.14 -1.96 -22.70
N THR A 23 -25.66 -2.72 -23.66
CA THR A 23 -25.36 -2.50 -25.09
C THR A 23 -25.99 -1.20 -25.61
N VAL A 24 -27.20 -0.84 -25.17
CA VAL A 24 -27.84 0.45 -25.53
C VAL A 24 -27.13 1.65 -24.88
N MET A 25 -26.63 1.50 -23.64
CA MET A 25 -25.91 2.56 -22.94
C MET A 25 -24.53 2.85 -23.56
N VAL A 26 -23.79 1.81 -23.99
CA VAL A 26 -22.48 1.96 -24.64
C VAL A 26 -22.59 2.61 -26.02
N VAL A 27 -23.66 2.35 -26.76
CA VAL A 27 -23.92 2.98 -28.08
C VAL A 27 -24.33 4.46 -27.92
N LEU A 28 -25.07 4.82 -26.85
CA LEU A 28 -25.42 6.22 -26.57
C LEU A 28 -24.23 7.06 -26.06
N LEU A 29 -23.31 6.45 -25.30
CA LEU A 29 -22.11 7.13 -24.80
C LEU A 29 -21.05 7.37 -25.89
N THR A 30 -20.92 6.44 -26.84
CA THR A 30 -20.00 6.59 -27.99
C THR A 30 -20.53 7.58 -29.04
N GLY A 31 -21.85 7.65 -29.24
CA GLY A 31 -22.48 8.66 -30.10
C GLY A 31 -22.39 10.10 -29.58
N THR A 32 -22.37 10.29 -28.24
CA THR A 32 -22.25 11.61 -27.62
C THR A 32 -20.82 12.15 -27.61
N CYS A 33 -19.79 11.28 -27.52
CA CYS A 33 -18.40 11.69 -27.68
C CYS A 33 -18.04 12.10 -29.12
N ALA A 34 -18.67 11.51 -30.14
CA ALA A 34 -18.43 11.89 -31.53
C ALA A 34 -19.05 13.24 -31.92
N ALA A 35 -20.13 13.67 -31.25
CA ALA A 35 -20.81 14.94 -31.54
C ALA A 35 -20.12 16.18 -30.93
N LEU A 36 -19.28 16.00 -29.90
CA LEU A 36 -18.50 17.09 -29.28
C LEU A 36 -17.23 17.47 -30.05
N LEU A 37 -16.80 16.65 -31.03
CA LEU A 37 -15.62 16.90 -31.87
C LEU A 37 -15.92 17.68 -33.17
N LEU A 38 -17.17 18.11 -33.39
CA LEU A 38 -17.61 18.79 -34.62
C LEU A 38 -18.24 20.17 -34.41
N LEU A 39 -18.10 20.78 -33.23
CA LEU A 39 -18.58 22.16 -33.00
C LEU A 39 -17.51 23.19 -33.40
N PRO A 40 -17.86 24.23 -34.17
CA PRO A 40 -16.91 25.25 -34.62
C PRO A 40 -16.56 26.26 -33.51
N ASP A 41 -15.29 26.65 -33.46
CA ASP A 41 -14.76 27.72 -32.61
C ASP A 41 -15.46 29.06 -32.89
N SER A 42 -16.30 29.50 -31.96
CA SER A 42 -16.68 30.91 -31.88
C SER A 42 -17.22 31.30 -30.51
N VAL A 43 -16.69 32.42 -30.00
CA VAL A 43 -17.03 33.17 -28.78
C VAL A 43 -16.38 32.71 -27.47
N MET A 44 -15.05 32.90 -27.41
CA MET A 44 -14.32 33.15 -26.16
C MET A 44 -14.82 34.45 -25.51
N ALA A 45 -15.34 34.39 -24.28
CA ALA A 45 -15.50 35.56 -23.41
C ALA A 45 -14.20 35.80 -22.61
N PRO A 46 -13.77 37.05 -22.38
CA PRO A 46 -12.49 37.33 -21.75
C PRO A 46 -12.49 36.94 -20.26
N LEU A 47 -11.44 36.21 -19.86
CA LEU A 47 -11.10 35.89 -18.47
C LEU A 47 -10.99 37.19 -17.65
N ARG A 48 -11.82 37.32 -16.60
CA ARG A 48 -11.65 38.35 -15.57
C ARG A 48 -10.63 37.86 -14.55
N ALA A 49 -9.53 38.60 -14.42
CA ALA A 49 -8.56 38.41 -13.34
C ALA A 49 -9.23 38.57 -11.97
N ALA A 50 -9.12 37.55 -11.12
CA ALA A 50 -9.57 37.61 -9.74
C ALA A 50 -8.61 38.47 -8.91
N ARG A 51 -9.19 39.41 -8.15
CA ARG A 51 -8.53 40.40 -7.31
C ARG A 51 -8.03 39.75 -6.02
N ALA A 52 -6.82 40.06 -5.60
CA ALA A 52 -6.25 39.60 -4.33
C ALA A 52 -7.04 40.17 -3.13
N GLY A 53 -7.64 39.29 -2.34
CA GLY A 53 -8.21 39.61 -1.03
C GLY A 53 -7.17 39.38 0.06
N THR A 54 -6.88 40.43 0.83
CA THR A 54 -5.99 40.40 1.99
C THR A 54 -6.81 40.00 3.22
N THR A 55 -6.46 38.89 3.87
CA THR A 55 -6.90 38.62 5.24
C THR A 55 -5.76 37.96 6.01
N THR A 56 -5.35 38.63 7.07
CA THR A 56 -4.28 38.26 8.00
C THR A 56 -4.79 37.34 9.10
N ALA A 57 -4.24 36.14 9.22
CA ALA A 57 -4.19 35.34 10.45
C ALA A 57 -2.98 34.38 10.39
N PRO A 58 -2.16 34.24 11.45
CA PRO A 58 -0.90 33.52 11.38
C PRO A 58 -1.06 32.06 11.84
N VAL A 59 -0.88 31.11 10.93
CA VAL A 59 -0.29 29.79 11.21
C VAL A 59 0.66 29.52 10.05
N ALA A 60 1.94 29.30 10.34
CA ALA A 60 2.99 29.18 9.35
C ALA A 60 2.78 27.94 8.45
N ALA A 61 2.05 28.13 7.34
CA ALA A 61 2.19 27.31 6.16
C ALA A 61 3.53 27.68 5.51
N GLN A 62 4.62 27.04 5.94
CA GLN A 62 5.86 27.08 5.17
C GLN A 62 5.58 26.30 3.88
N GLN A 63 5.16 27.01 2.81
CA GLN A 63 5.08 26.42 1.48
C GLN A 63 6.45 25.78 1.19
N ALA A 64 6.46 24.46 0.95
CA ALA A 64 7.62 23.71 0.49
C ALA A 64 7.98 24.08 -0.97
N ALA A 65 8.02 25.38 -1.27
CA ALA A 65 8.40 25.92 -2.56
C ALA A 65 9.87 25.56 -2.81
N GLY A 66 10.10 24.59 -3.70
CA GLY A 66 11.44 24.21 -4.16
C GLY A 66 11.84 22.75 -3.97
N ASP A 67 11.03 21.90 -3.32
CA ASP A 67 11.35 20.46 -3.25
C ASP A 67 10.97 19.75 -4.56
N ALA A 68 11.97 19.25 -5.29
CA ALA A 68 11.77 18.56 -6.57
C ALA A 68 10.85 17.33 -6.45
N ARG A 69 10.86 16.64 -5.30
CA ARG A 69 10.00 15.49 -5.03
C ARG A 69 8.54 15.94 -4.97
N LEU A 70 8.27 17.06 -4.31
CA LEU A 70 6.92 17.62 -4.23
C LEU A 70 6.44 18.18 -5.56
N ALA A 71 7.32 18.75 -6.39
CA ALA A 71 6.96 19.28 -7.70
C ALA A 71 6.40 18.19 -8.64
N GLN A 72 6.93 16.96 -8.57
CA GLN A 72 6.37 15.82 -9.32
C GLN A 72 4.97 15.47 -8.82
N ILE A 73 4.78 15.39 -7.50
CA ILE A 73 3.47 15.12 -6.89
C ILE A 73 2.46 16.19 -7.29
N GLN A 74 2.80 17.47 -7.14
CA GLN A 74 1.93 18.59 -7.50
C GLN A 74 1.42 18.54 -8.94
N ARG A 75 2.26 18.13 -9.90
CA ARG A 75 1.81 17.96 -11.30
C ARG A 75 0.78 16.84 -11.46
N ILE A 76 0.90 15.76 -10.69
CA ILE A 76 -0.05 14.63 -10.74
C ILE A 76 -1.37 15.03 -10.06
N THR A 77 -1.29 15.75 -8.94
CA THR A 77 -2.46 16.08 -8.11
C THR A 77 -3.17 17.38 -8.52
N GLU A 78 -2.57 18.20 -9.39
CA GLU A 78 -3.13 19.51 -9.83
C GLU A 78 -4.60 19.43 -10.28
N PRO A 79 -5.02 18.44 -11.11
CA PRO A 79 -6.41 18.33 -11.53
C PRO A 79 -7.40 18.06 -10.39
N PHE A 80 -6.91 17.58 -9.24
CA PHE A 80 -7.71 17.20 -8.07
C PHE A 80 -7.81 18.31 -7.02
N GLY A 81 -7.07 19.41 -7.21
CA GLY A 81 -7.16 20.62 -6.41
C GLY A 81 -5.88 20.95 -5.63
N PRO A 82 -5.94 21.95 -4.72
CA PRO A 82 -4.76 22.39 -3.99
C PRO A 82 -4.29 21.32 -2.99
N LEU A 83 -2.98 21.29 -2.73
CA LEU A 83 -2.38 20.46 -1.68
C LEU A 83 -2.10 21.26 -0.41
N VAL A 84 -2.40 20.66 0.73
CA VAL A 84 -1.79 20.98 2.02
C VAL A 84 -0.55 20.12 2.21
N THR A 85 0.50 20.68 2.81
CA THR A 85 1.76 19.97 3.02
C THR A 85 2.29 20.17 4.44
N ARG A 86 3.04 19.18 4.91
CA ARG A 86 3.80 19.19 6.17
C ARG A 86 5.20 18.69 5.89
N GLN A 87 6.18 19.30 6.54
CA GLN A 87 7.57 18.83 6.56
C GLN A 87 7.86 18.21 7.92
N VAL A 88 8.48 17.04 7.93
CA VAL A 88 8.80 16.30 9.16
C VAL A 88 10.27 15.95 9.19
N PRO A 89 11.03 16.35 10.23
CA PRO A 89 12.41 15.91 10.39
C PRO A 89 12.46 14.43 10.79
N THR A 90 13.04 13.60 9.93
CA THR A 90 13.13 12.13 10.07
C THR A 90 14.58 11.62 10.08
N GLY A 91 15.57 12.53 10.13
CA GLY A 91 17.00 12.19 10.16
C GLY A 91 17.64 11.85 8.81
N GLY A 92 16.89 12.00 7.70
CA GLY A 92 17.42 11.92 6.34
C GLY A 92 18.10 13.21 5.87
N ALA A 93 18.64 13.21 4.64
CA ALA A 93 19.31 14.37 4.05
C ALA A 93 18.38 15.56 3.79
N GLN A 94 17.09 15.28 3.61
CA GLN A 94 16.02 16.25 3.48
C GLN A 94 14.90 15.93 4.47
N PRO A 95 14.04 16.90 4.86
CA PRO A 95 12.83 16.57 5.61
C PRO A 95 11.96 15.61 4.81
N ALA A 96 11.26 14.73 5.51
CA ALA A 96 10.15 13.99 4.94
C ALA A 96 8.98 14.92 4.65
N LEU A 97 8.13 14.53 3.71
CA LEU A 97 6.97 15.31 3.29
C LEU A 97 5.70 14.50 3.50
N VAL A 98 4.66 15.14 4.02
CA VAL A 98 3.28 14.64 3.96
C VAL A 98 2.44 15.62 3.19
N ALA A 99 1.72 15.16 2.18
CA ALA A 99 0.87 15.96 1.33
C ALA A 99 -0.52 15.34 1.20
N GLY A 100 -1.52 16.17 0.95
CA GLY A 100 -2.87 15.73 0.65
C GLY A 100 -3.76 16.93 0.37
N HIS A 101 -5.03 16.69 0.07
CA HIS A 101 -5.99 17.77 -0.17
C HIS A 101 -6.57 18.33 1.15
N PRO A 102 -7.06 19.59 1.20
CA PRO A 102 -7.63 20.19 2.41
C PRO A 102 -8.70 19.34 3.12
N GLN A 103 -9.49 18.57 2.36
CA GLN A 103 -10.49 17.65 2.91
C GLN A 103 -9.90 16.48 3.71
N HIS A 104 -8.64 16.12 3.47
CA HIS A 104 -7.88 15.09 4.20
C HIS A 104 -6.85 15.69 5.17
N GLN A 105 -7.06 16.94 5.61
CA GLN A 105 -6.10 17.61 6.48
C GLN A 105 -5.88 16.84 7.80
N ARG A 106 -6.92 16.18 8.32
CA ARG A 106 -6.81 15.38 9.56
C ARG A 106 -5.84 14.22 9.38
N GLU A 107 -5.95 13.48 8.28
CA GLU A 107 -5.07 12.37 7.93
C GLU A 107 -3.64 12.87 7.70
N VAL A 108 -3.48 14.00 6.99
CA VAL A 108 -2.17 14.64 6.77
C VAL A 108 -1.51 15.01 8.09
N ASP A 109 -2.25 15.62 9.02
CA ASP A 109 -1.73 16.02 10.33
C ASP A 109 -1.39 14.79 11.20
N LEU A 110 -2.21 13.75 11.18
CA LEU A 110 -1.95 12.48 11.87
C LEU A 110 -0.70 11.77 11.33
N LEU A 111 -0.61 11.60 10.01
CA LEU A 111 0.55 10.97 9.38
C LEU A 111 1.83 11.77 9.62
N ALA A 112 1.77 13.10 9.55
CA ALA A 112 2.92 13.96 9.82
C ALA A 112 3.41 13.84 11.27
N ALA A 113 2.49 13.74 12.24
CA ALA A 113 2.84 13.54 13.65
C ALA A 113 3.55 12.20 13.90
N GLU A 114 3.22 11.16 13.12
CA GLU A 114 3.73 9.80 13.32
C GLU A 114 4.95 9.46 12.48
N LEU A 115 5.22 10.23 11.42
CA LEU A 115 6.25 9.92 10.43
C LEU A 115 7.66 9.84 11.03
N ALA A 116 8.00 10.68 12.00
CA ALA A 116 9.28 10.62 12.70
C ALA A 116 9.44 9.33 13.51
N THR A 117 8.44 8.99 14.32
CA THR A 117 8.42 7.76 15.12
C THR A 117 8.46 6.51 14.24
N ALA A 118 7.69 6.50 13.15
CA ALA A 118 7.67 5.40 12.20
C ALA A 118 9.03 5.24 11.48
N SER A 119 9.64 6.34 11.03
CA SER A 119 10.97 6.33 10.39
C SER A 119 12.07 5.83 11.33
N ASN A 120 12.02 6.21 12.61
CA ASN A 120 12.95 5.72 13.62
C ASN A 120 12.79 4.21 13.85
N ALA A 121 11.57 3.73 14.03
CA ALA A 121 11.30 2.29 14.23
C ALA A 121 11.77 1.44 13.04
N VAL A 122 11.54 1.90 11.80
CA VAL A 122 12.04 1.23 10.59
C VAL A 122 13.57 1.27 10.53
N THR A 123 14.18 2.39 10.91
CA THR A 123 15.65 2.54 10.94
C THR A 123 16.31 1.66 11.99
N GLU A 124 15.69 1.48 13.16
CA GLU A 124 16.17 0.59 14.22
C GLU A 124 16.16 -0.88 13.77
N LEU A 125 15.16 -1.30 13.01
CA LEU A 125 15.06 -2.66 12.49
C LEU A 125 15.98 -2.86 11.27
N TRP A 126 15.85 -2.02 10.23
CA TRP A 126 16.52 -2.22 8.94
C TRP A 126 17.97 -1.71 8.90
N GLY A 127 18.26 -0.68 9.68
CA GLY A 127 19.47 0.13 9.60
C GLY A 127 19.27 1.46 8.86
N PRO A 128 20.28 2.35 8.88
CA PRO A 128 20.16 3.73 8.40
C PRO A 128 20.33 3.91 6.89
N ASP A 129 20.68 2.83 6.15
CA ASP A 129 21.04 2.86 4.73
C ASP A 129 19.84 2.91 3.77
N TRP A 130 18.93 3.83 4.03
CA TRP A 130 17.81 4.18 3.14
C TRP A 130 17.60 5.70 3.15
N SER A 131 16.69 6.21 2.31
CA SER A 131 16.55 7.65 2.08
C SER A 131 16.24 8.43 3.37
N ARG A 132 15.45 7.85 4.28
CA ARG A 132 14.95 8.49 5.52
C ARG A 132 14.32 9.86 5.26
N SER A 133 13.89 10.11 4.03
CA SER A 133 13.20 11.31 3.57
C SER A 133 11.99 10.89 2.73
N PRO A 134 11.04 10.12 3.28
CA PRO A 134 9.88 9.64 2.53
C PRO A 134 8.97 10.81 2.11
N VAL A 135 8.27 10.62 1.00
CA VAL A 135 7.11 11.44 0.61
C VAL A 135 5.87 10.60 0.82
N VAL A 136 4.94 11.11 1.62
CA VAL A 136 3.65 10.47 1.91
C VAL A 136 2.55 11.33 1.31
N VAL A 137 1.63 10.73 0.56
CA VAL A 137 0.53 11.44 -0.10
C VAL A 137 -0.80 10.80 0.27
N VAL A 138 -1.80 11.59 0.65
CA VAL A 138 -3.18 11.14 0.80
C VAL A 138 -3.98 11.63 -0.40
N SER A 139 -4.37 10.72 -1.28
CA SER A 139 -5.14 11.06 -2.47
C SER A 139 -6.58 11.44 -2.12
N SER A 140 -7.22 12.25 -2.96
CA SER A 140 -8.62 12.66 -2.85
C SER A 140 -9.59 11.77 -3.62
N ALA A 141 -9.10 10.99 -4.59
CA ALA A 141 -9.92 10.18 -5.47
C ALA A 141 -9.20 8.90 -5.93
N PRO A 142 -9.93 7.84 -6.31
CA PRO A 142 -9.33 6.61 -6.87
C PRO A 142 -8.47 6.85 -8.12
N ALA A 143 -8.90 7.76 -9.00
CA ALA A 143 -8.12 8.13 -10.19
C ALA A 143 -6.80 8.83 -9.84
N GLU A 144 -6.79 9.66 -8.79
CA GLU A 144 -5.56 10.29 -8.29
C GLU A 144 -4.63 9.26 -7.65
N PHE A 145 -5.19 8.35 -6.84
CA PHE A 145 -4.45 7.23 -6.27
C PHE A 145 -3.74 6.43 -7.36
N ALA A 146 -4.48 6.01 -8.40
CA ALA A 146 -3.95 5.29 -9.55
C ALA A 146 -2.82 6.06 -10.26
N ALA A 147 -3.00 7.36 -10.48
CA ALA A 147 -1.98 8.20 -11.11
C ALA A 147 -0.70 8.32 -10.26
N LEU A 148 -0.84 8.49 -8.94
CA LEU A 148 0.28 8.61 -8.00
C LEU A 148 1.09 7.32 -7.90
N VAL A 149 0.46 6.16 -8.04
CA VAL A 149 1.11 4.84 -8.00
C VAL A 149 1.50 4.29 -9.38
N HIS A 150 1.41 5.12 -10.43
CA HIS A 150 1.69 4.74 -11.83
C HIS A 150 0.85 3.56 -12.35
N ALA A 151 -0.35 3.35 -11.80
CA ALA A 151 -1.27 2.34 -12.32
C ALA A 151 -1.93 2.83 -13.62
N THR A 152 -2.06 1.94 -14.60
CA THR A 152 -2.72 2.23 -15.88
C THR A 152 -4.25 2.15 -15.81
N THR A 153 -4.78 1.59 -14.72
CA THR A 153 -6.20 1.48 -14.41
C THR A 153 -6.44 1.81 -12.95
N GLU A 154 -7.69 2.07 -12.57
CA GLU A 154 -8.05 2.16 -11.16
C GLU A 154 -7.71 0.85 -10.45
N LEU A 155 -7.17 0.97 -9.24
CA LEU A 155 -6.85 -0.15 -8.37
C LEU A 155 -8.06 -0.52 -7.51
N PRO A 156 -8.15 -1.78 -7.04
CA PRO A 156 -9.21 -2.19 -6.14
C PRO A 156 -9.28 -1.26 -4.93
N GLY A 157 -10.49 -0.79 -4.60
CA GLY A 157 -10.71 0.13 -3.48
C GLY A 157 -10.34 -0.47 -2.11
N GLU A 158 -10.05 -1.77 -2.05
CA GLU A 158 -9.56 -2.49 -0.88
C GLU A 158 -8.13 -2.08 -0.50
N ILE A 159 -7.30 -1.64 -1.46
CA ILE A 159 -5.93 -1.18 -1.24
C ILE A 159 -5.95 0.16 -0.50
N ALA A 160 -5.56 0.14 0.77
CA ALA A 160 -5.58 1.32 1.63
C ALA A 160 -4.35 2.23 1.43
N ALA A 161 -3.21 1.66 1.06
CA ALA A 161 -2.02 2.39 0.66
C ALA A 161 -1.16 1.55 -0.30
N ALA A 162 -0.21 2.20 -0.94
CA ALA A 162 0.82 1.54 -1.72
C ALA A 162 2.12 2.36 -1.72
N THR A 163 3.24 1.65 -1.72
CA THR A 163 4.56 2.23 -1.91
C THR A 163 5.02 2.04 -3.36
N VAL A 164 5.47 3.13 -3.98
CA VAL A 164 6.05 3.09 -5.32
C VAL A 164 7.42 3.74 -5.36
N SER A 165 8.21 3.36 -6.36
CA SER A 165 9.47 4.00 -6.73
C SER A 165 9.50 4.23 -8.24
N ASP A 166 10.30 5.18 -8.71
CA ASP A 166 10.62 5.25 -10.13
C ASP A 166 11.46 4.02 -10.54
N PRO A 167 11.46 3.65 -11.84
CA PRO A 167 12.36 2.62 -12.34
C PRO A 167 13.82 2.97 -12.02
N PHE A 168 14.56 2.00 -11.49
CA PHE A 168 15.97 2.16 -11.14
C PHE A 168 16.75 0.88 -11.47
N THR A 169 18.06 1.01 -11.63
CA THR A 169 18.95 -0.13 -11.88
C THR A 169 19.25 -0.87 -10.56
N PRO A 170 19.14 -2.21 -10.49
CA PRO A 170 19.52 -2.96 -9.30
C PRO A 170 20.94 -2.59 -8.82
N GLY A 171 21.10 -2.41 -7.51
CA GLY A 171 22.36 -1.96 -6.91
C GLY A 171 22.57 -0.44 -6.91
N THR A 172 21.68 0.36 -7.50
CA THR A 172 21.66 1.82 -7.33
C THR A 172 20.60 2.25 -6.31
N ARG A 173 20.66 3.51 -5.86
CA ARG A 173 19.67 4.05 -4.92
C ARG A 173 18.34 4.32 -5.64
N PRO A 174 17.20 3.80 -5.13
CA PRO A 174 15.88 4.13 -5.68
C PRO A 174 15.59 5.63 -5.61
N THR A 175 14.86 6.13 -6.60
CA THR A 175 14.40 7.53 -6.67
C THR A 175 12.87 7.59 -6.81
N GLY A 176 12.30 8.78 -6.66
CA GLY A 176 10.85 8.99 -6.82
C GLY A 176 9.97 8.22 -5.83
N GLN A 177 10.56 7.70 -4.75
CA GLN A 177 9.86 6.89 -3.77
C GLN A 177 8.78 7.69 -3.05
N ARG A 178 7.60 7.09 -2.91
CA ARG A 178 6.47 7.69 -2.22
C ARG A 178 5.52 6.62 -1.71
N VAL A 179 4.93 6.90 -0.55
CA VAL A 179 3.80 6.17 0.02
C VAL A 179 2.55 6.93 -0.35
N VAL A 180 1.57 6.24 -0.92
CA VAL A 180 0.30 6.83 -1.32
C VAL A 180 -0.80 6.15 -0.53
N PHE A 181 -1.57 6.90 0.25
CA PHE A 181 -2.79 6.44 0.90
C PHE A 181 -3.98 6.69 -0.02
N GLY A 182 -4.88 5.71 -0.09
CA GLY A 182 -6.15 5.82 -0.81
C GLY A 182 -7.09 6.84 -0.17
N PRO A 183 -8.08 7.32 -0.93
CA PRO A 183 -8.97 8.40 -0.48
C PRO A 183 -9.86 8.02 0.72
N ASP A 184 -10.09 6.72 0.90
CA ASP A 184 -10.88 6.17 1.99
C ASP A 184 -10.06 5.67 3.18
N ALA A 185 -8.72 5.78 3.14
CA ALA A 185 -7.86 5.19 4.16
C ALA A 185 -8.19 5.69 5.58
N GLY A 186 -8.33 7.01 5.76
CA GLY A 186 -8.68 7.61 7.05
C GLY A 186 -10.11 7.32 7.53
N ARG A 187 -11.00 6.88 6.64
CA ARG A 187 -12.37 6.45 6.98
C ARG A 187 -12.41 4.97 7.38
N ARG A 188 -11.56 4.14 6.77
CA ARG A 188 -11.53 2.69 6.96
C ARG A 188 -10.66 2.25 8.13
N LEU A 189 -9.60 3.00 8.41
CA LEU A 189 -8.64 2.69 9.46
C LEU A 189 -8.83 3.66 10.62
N ASP A 190 -8.77 3.13 11.83
CA ASP A 190 -8.62 3.97 13.00
C ASP A 190 -7.18 4.55 13.05
N PRO A 191 -6.87 5.48 13.97
CA PRO A 191 -5.54 6.07 14.06
C PRO A 191 -4.42 5.04 14.30
N ASP A 192 -4.72 3.89 14.91
CA ASP A 192 -3.71 2.87 15.15
C ASP A 192 -3.41 2.07 13.88
N GLY A 193 -4.44 1.63 13.16
CA GLY A 193 -4.31 1.00 11.85
C GLY A 193 -3.59 1.90 10.84
N LEU A 194 -3.83 3.21 10.87
CA LEU A 194 -3.12 4.16 10.01
C LEU A 194 -1.61 4.24 10.34
N ARG A 195 -1.24 4.15 11.63
CA ARG A 195 0.17 4.10 12.06
C ARG A 195 0.85 2.81 11.66
N ALA A 196 0.17 1.68 11.86
CA ALA A 196 0.66 0.37 11.45
C ALA A 196 0.89 0.36 9.93
N LEU A 197 -0.09 0.79 9.15
CA LEU A 197 0.02 0.89 7.70
C LEU A 197 1.15 1.84 7.27
N LEU A 198 1.31 3.00 7.92
CA LEU A 198 2.44 3.89 7.62
C LEU A 198 3.79 3.20 7.83
N ARG A 199 3.97 2.45 8.93
CA ARG A 199 5.21 1.71 9.20
C ARG A 199 5.42 0.56 8.21
N HIS A 200 4.35 -0.15 7.84
CA HIS A 200 4.38 -1.16 6.78
C HIS A 200 4.94 -0.56 5.49
N GLU A 201 4.32 0.52 4.99
CA GLU A 201 4.70 1.14 3.72
C GLU A 201 6.11 1.76 3.77
N LEU A 202 6.50 2.37 4.89
CA LEU A 202 7.88 2.86 5.05
C LEU A 202 8.91 1.73 5.07
N THR A 203 8.52 0.52 5.47
CA THR A 203 9.40 -0.64 5.39
C THR A 203 9.71 -0.98 3.93
N HIS A 204 8.70 -0.94 3.05
CA HIS A 204 8.92 -1.09 1.60
C HIS A 204 9.80 0.01 1.02
N VAL A 205 9.65 1.26 1.49
CA VAL A 205 10.57 2.35 1.11
C VAL A 205 12.00 2.04 1.51
N ALA A 206 12.22 1.57 2.74
CA ALA A 206 13.53 1.30 3.30
C ALA A 206 14.22 0.09 2.64
N THR A 207 13.45 -0.95 2.32
CA THR A 207 13.97 -2.20 1.76
C THR A 207 14.14 -2.16 0.25
N ARG A 208 13.49 -1.23 -0.47
CA ARG A 208 13.40 -1.26 -1.94
C ARG A 208 14.72 -1.47 -2.67
N ALA A 209 15.81 -0.87 -2.20
CA ALA A 209 17.14 -1.00 -2.83
C ALA A 209 17.70 -2.44 -2.78
N ALA A 210 17.28 -3.23 -1.79
CA ALA A 210 17.67 -4.62 -1.60
C ALA A 210 16.67 -5.62 -2.18
N THR A 211 15.53 -5.15 -2.70
CA THR A 211 14.41 -6.00 -3.14
C THR A 211 14.34 -6.06 -4.66
N VAL A 212 14.48 -7.26 -5.20
CA VAL A 212 14.27 -7.57 -6.62
C VAL A 212 12.87 -8.15 -6.81
N ASP A 213 12.19 -7.72 -7.87
CA ASP A 213 10.82 -8.15 -8.18
C ASP A 213 10.75 -9.68 -8.38
N GLY A 214 9.67 -10.29 -7.91
CA GLY A 214 9.50 -11.76 -7.89
C GLY A 214 10.15 -12.46 -6.70
N SER A 215 10.68 -11.72 -5.71
CA SER A 215 11.06 -12.30 -4.42
C SER A 215 9.82 -12.79 -3.64
N PRO A 216 9.97 -13.76 -2.72
CA PRO A 216 8.83 -14.42 -2.06
C PRO A 216 7.98 -13.44 -1.25
N GLN A 217 6.67 -13.38 -1.53
CA GLN A 217 5.78 -12.43 -0.88
C GLN A 217 5.63 -12.70 0.62
N TRP A 218 5.72 -13.96 1.06
CA TRP A 218 5.71 -14.30 2.49
C TRP A 218 6.77 -13.55 3.29
N LEU A 219 7.94 -13.28 2.70
CA LEU A 219 9.01 -12.56 3.36
C LEU A 219 8.89 -11.05 3.15
N LEU A 220 8.53 -10.61 1.93
CA LEU A 220 8.38 -9.19 1.64
C LEU A 220 7.28 -8.56 2.49
N GLU A 221 6.08 -9.14 2.44
CA GLU A 221 4.92 -8.65 3.17
C GLU A 221 4.99 -9.02 4.66
N GLY A 222 5.43 -10.24 4.97
CA GLY A 222 5.57 -10.66 6.37
C GLY A 222 6.57 -9.82 7.17
N PHE A 223 7.67 -9.39 6.54
CA PHE A 223 8.64 -8.50 7.18
C PHE A 223 8.07 -7.08 7.36
N ALA A 224 7.32 -6.57 6.38
CA ALA A 224 6.65 -5.27 6.48
C ALA A 224 5.58 -5.26 7.58
N GLU A 225 4.76 -6.32 7.67
CA GLU A 225 3.81 -6.51 8.78
C GLU A 225 4.52 -6.66 10.12
N TYR A 226 5.60 -7.45 10.19
CA TYR A 226 6.39 -7.56 11.42
C TYR A 226 6.91 -6.19 11.88
N ALA A 227 7.47 -5.39 10.95
CA ALA A 227 7.94 -4.04 11.23
C ALA A 227 6.81 -3.08 11.67
N ALA A 228 5.60 -3.24 11.12
CA ALA A 228 4.44 -2.45 11.48
C ALA A 228 4.05 -2.60 12.96
N HIS A 229 4.12 -3.83 13.47
CA HIS A 229 3.69 -4.16 14.83
C HIS A 229 4.83 -4.27 15.86
N ARG A 230 6.10 -4.33 15.42
CA ARG A 230 7.27 -4.42 16.30
C ARG A 230 7.33 -3.29 17.33
N GLY A 231 7.51 -3.67 18.60
CA GLY A 231 7.64 -2.73 19.72
C GLY A 231 6.34 -1.98 20.06
N ARG A 232 5.19 -2.44 19.57
CA ARG A 232 3.86 -1.94 19.93
C ARG A 232 3.16 -2.93 20.85
N ASP A 233 2.26 -2.42 21.67
CA ASP A 233 1.48 -3.23 22.61
C ASP A 233 0.23 -3.78 21.89
N HIS A 234 0.46 -4.74 20.99
CA HIS A 234 -0.58 -5.45 20.25
C HIS A 234 -0.54 -6.93 20.59
N SER A 235 -1.69 -7.51 20.91
CA SER A 235 -1.79 -8.95 21.12
C SER A 235 -1.70 -9.71 19.79
N PHE A 236 -1.40 -11.01 19.86
CA PHE A 236 -1.43 -11.87 18.67
C PHE A 236 -2.79 -11.79 17.94
N THR A 237 -3.89 -11.76 18.68
CA THR A 237 -5.25 -11.67 18.14
C THR A 237 -5.54 -10.34 17.46
N ASP A 238 -4.96 -9.24 17.94
CA ASP A 238 -5.14 -7.92 17.32
C ASP A 238 -4.47 -7.85 15.96
N ILE A 239 -3.31 -8.51 15.81
CA ILE A 239 -2.52 -8.50 14.57
C ILE A 239 -3.01 -9.56 13.59
N ALA A 240 -3.35 -10.75 14.10
CA ALA A 240 -3.67 -11.92 13.30
C ALA A 240 -5.02 -12.56 13.68
N PRO A 241 -6.15 -11.83 13.56
CA PRO A 241 -7.47 -12.32 13.97
C PRO A 241 -7.97 -13.52 13.14
N THR A 242 -7.69 -13.54 11.83
CA THR A 242 -8.09 -14.62 10.93
C THR A 242 -7.31 -15.90 11.23
N LEU A 243 -5.99 -15.79 11.41
CA LEU A 243 -5.12 -16.88 11.81
C LEU A 243 -5.49 -17.38 13.20
N THR A 244 -5.78 -16.48 14.15
CA THR A 244 -6.28 -16.85 15.48
C THR A 244 -7.54 -17.71 15.40
N THR A 245 -8.50 -17.31 14.55
CA THR A 245 -9.72 -18.09 14.32
C THR A 245 -9.41 -19.47 13.72
N ARG A 246 -8.49 -19.55 12.75
CA ARG A 246 -8.04 -20.83 12.17
C ARG A 246 -7.38 -21.73 13.23
N LEU A 247 -6.48 -21.19 14.06
CA LEU A 247 -5.82 -21.93 15.13
C LEU A 247 -6.82 -22.45 16.17
N ALA A 248 -7.80 -21.64 16.56
CA ALA A 248 -8.85 -22.05 17.51
C ALA A 248 -9.69 -23.24 17.01
N THR A 249 -9.83 -23.39 15.69
CA THR A 249 -10.50 -24.54 15.05
C THR A 249 -9.56 -25.73 14.77
N GLY A 250 -8.30 -25.67 15.23
CA GLY A 250 -7.30 -26.71 15.02
C GLY A 250 -6.60 -26.65 13.65
N THR A 251 -6.84 -25.60 12.87
CA THR A 251 -6.23 -25.40 11.55
C THR A 251 -4.92 -24.63 11.69
N VAL A 252 -3.80 -25.35 11.72
CA VAL A 252 -2.44 -24.76 11.74
C VAL A 252 -1.89 -24.76 10.31
N PRO A 253 -1.34 -23.64 9.80
CA PRO A 253 -0.69 -23.60 8.49
C PRO A 253 0.38 -24.69 8.35
N ALA A 254 0.32 -25.44 7.24
CA ALA A 254 1.25 -26.53 6.98
C ALA A 254 2.61 -26.05 6.47
N ASP A 255 2.62 -24.89 5.80
CA ASP A 255 3.79 -24.30 5.15
C ASP A 255 3.65 -22.76 5.09
N LEU A 256 4.69 -22.09 4.58
CA LEU A 256 4.70 -20.66 4.25
C LEU A 256 3.64 -20.35 3.16
N PRO A 257 2.95 -19.19 3.22
CA PRO A 257 1.96 -18.83 2.22
C PRO A 257 2.64 -18.60 0.86
N GLY A 258 2.05 -19.15 -0.21
CA GLY A 258 2.52 -18.94 -1.57
C GLY A 258 2.05 -17.59 -2.14
N ASP A 259 2.80 -17.05 -3.10
CA ASP A 259 2.52 -15.72 -3.70
C ASP A 259 1.05 -15.54 -4.17
N PRO A 260 0.37 -16.51 -4.82
CA PRO A 260 -1.03 -16.32 -5.23
C PRO A 260 -2.00 -16.04 -4.06
N GLU A 261 -1.66 -16.47 -2.84
CA GLU A 261 -2.51 -16.31 -1.66
C GLU A 261 -2.57 -14.87 -1.15
N PHE A 262 -1.66 -13.98 -1.58
CA PHE A 262 -1.68 -12.55 -1.22
C PHE A 262 -2.70 -11.73 -2.02
N THR A 263 -3.51 -12.40 -2.85
CA THR A 263 -4.56 -11.77 -3.64
C THR A 263 -5.89 -12.49 -3.45
N GLY A 264 -6.99 -11.77 -3.62
CA GLY A 264 -8.34 -12.33 -3.47
C GLY A 264 -8.80 -12.45 -2.01
N PRO A 265 -9.86 -13.24 -1.75
CA PRO A 265 -10.58 -13.20 -0.48
C PRO A 265 -9.78 -13.75 0.72
N ASP A 266 -8.76 -14.57 0.48
CA ASP A 266 -7.91 -15.15 1.52
C ASP A 266 -6.64 -14.33 1.81
N ALA A 267 -6.45 -13.19 1.14
CA ALA A 267 -5.25 -12.36 1.28
C ALA A 267 -4.94 -12.00 2.72
N ALA A 268 -5.94 -11.57 3.50
CA ALA A 268 -5.76 -11.23 4.91
C ALA A 268 -5.08 -12.38 5.69
N ALA A 269 -5.51 -13.63 5.48
CA ALA A 269 -4.91 -14.76 6.16
C ALA A 269 -3.46 -15.03 5.70
N ALA A 270 -3.12 -14.75 4.44
CA ALA A 270 -1.75 -14.86 3.95
C ALA A 270 -0.83 -13.82 4.61
N TYR A 271 -1.25 -12.55 4.71
CA TYR A 271 -0.52 -11.50 5.43
C TYR A 271 -0.33 -11.85 6.90
N GLU A 272 -1.38 -12.29 7.59
CA GLU A 272 -1.31 -12.69 9.00
C GLU A 272 -0.39 -13.90 9.21
N THR A 273 -0.43 -14.88 8.31
CA THR A 273 0.47 -16.05 8.34
C THR A 273 1.92 -15.63 8.11
N ALA A 274 2.17 -14.77 7.12
CA ALA A 274 3.49 -14.22 6.80
C ALA A 274 4.08 -13.37 7.92
N TRP A 275 3.26 -12.53 8.57
CA TRP A 275 3.63 -11.84 9.80
C TRP A 275 4.07 -12.83 10.87
N SER A 276 3.28 -13.88 11.11
CA SER A 276 3.52 -14.80 12.22
C SER A 276 4.84 -15.57 12.10
N ILE A 277 5.24 -15.96 10.88
CA ILE A 277 6.55 -16.60 10.67
C ILE A 277 7.69 -15.60 10.90
N CYS A 278 7.56 -14.35 10.45
CA CYS A 278 8.57 -13.31 10.71
C CYS A 278 8.68 -12.99 12.21
N ALA A 279 7.55 -12.90 12.91
CA ALA A 279 7.51 -12.72 14.36
C ALA A 279 8.18 -13.89 15.11
N TYR A 280 7.89 -15.13 14.72
CA TYR A 280 8.55 -16.32 15.26
C TYR A 280 10.07 -16.29 15.02
N LEU A 281 10.50 -15.96 13.80
CA LEU A 281 11.93 -15.89 13.45
C LEU A 281 12.65 -14.83 14.27
N ALA A 282 12.07 -13.64 14.42
CA ALA A 282 12.63 -12.59 15.26
C ALA A 282 12.68 -12.99 16.74
N ALA A 283 11.61 -13.59 17.27
CA ALA A 283 11.55 -14.03 18.66
C ALA A 283 12.54 -15.16 18.99
N THR A 284 12.82 -16.04 18.02
CA THR A 284 13.68 -17.23 18.21
C THR A 284 15.15 -16.93 17.90
N TYR A 285 15.41 -16.13 16.86
CA TYR A 285 16.74 -15.96 16.27
C TYR A 285 17.27 -14.54 16.30
N ASP A 286 16.49 -13.56 16.76
CA ASP A 286 16.73 -12.11 16.74
C ASP A 286 16.41 -11.37 15.41
N ASP A 287 16.16 -10.06 15.56
CA ASP A 287 15.84 -9.13 14.47
C ASP A 287 16.95 -9.08 13.41
N ALA A 288 18.23 -9.16 13.84
CA ALA A 288 19.36 -9.03 12.93
C ALA A 288 19.46 -10.23 11.98
N ARG A 289 19.17 -11.43 12.45
CA ARG A 289 19.09 -12.62 11.59
C ARG A 289 17.86 -12.58 10.68
N LEU A 290 16.72 -12.06 11.14
CA LEU A 290 15.55 -11.85 10.26
C LEU A 290 15.88 -10.86 9.12
N VAL A 291 16.54 -9.74 9.42
CA VAL A 291 17.00 -8.78 8.41
C VAL A 291 18.02 -9.41 7.44
N THR A 292 18.89 -10.28 7.94
CA THR A 292 19.85 -11.03 7.12
C THR A 292 19.12 -11.98 6.17
N LEU A 293 18.08 -12.68 6.65
CA LEU A 293 17.23 -13.52 5.82
C LEU A 293 16.51 -12.73 4.73
N TYR A 294 15.94 -11.56 5.08
CA TYR A 294 15.33 -10.65 4.12
C TYR A 294 16.29 -10.33 2.99
N ARG A 295 17.49 -9.84 3.31
CA ARG A 295 18.51 -9.50 2.29
C ARG A 295 18.95 -10.70 1.45
N ARG A 296 18.96 -11.90 2.04
CA ARG A 296 19.38 -13.14 1.36
C ARG A 296 18.36 -13.66 0.35
N LEU A 297 17.07 -13.45 0.61
CA LEU A 297 15.97 -14.00 -0.19
C LEU A 297 15.25 -12.94 -1.04
N ALA A 298 15.42 -11.65 -0.76
CA ALA A 298 14.85 -10.54 -1.54
C ALA A 298 15.58 -10.28 -2.88
N THR A 299 16.21 -11.30 -3.47
CA THR A 299 17.05 -11.20 -4.67
C THR A 299 16.40 -11.83 -5.91
N GLY A 300 15.07 -11.89 -5.94
CA GLY A 300 14.26 -12.48 -7.01
C GLY A 300 13.68 -13.84 -6.62
N PRO A 301 13.12 -14.59 -7.58
CA PRO A 301 12.41 -15.85 -7.33
C PRO A 301 13.24 -16.84 -6.50
N GLN A 302 12.60 -17.39 -5.46
CA GLN A 302 13.17 -18.44 -4.60
C GLN A 302 12.38 -19.74 -4.74
N THR A 303 13.01 -20.82 -4.31
CA THR A 303 12.39 -22.14 -4.22
C THR A 303 12.52 -22.63 -2.78
N PRO A 304 11.72 -23.63 -2.34
CA PRO A 304 11.90 -24.23 -1.03
C PRO A 304 13.34 -24.70 -0.75
N ALA A 305 14.09 -25.11 -1.78
CA ALA A 305 15.49 -25.50 -1.64
C ALA A 305 16.44 -24.30 -1.39
N THR A 306 16.19 -23.15 -2.02
CA THR A 306 17.01 -21.94 -1.78
C THR A 306 16.66 -21.29 -0.45
N GLU A 307 15.39 -21.33 -0.04
CA GLU A 307 14.95 -20.96 1.31
C GLU A 307 15.61 -21.83 2.37
N ASP A 308 15.60 -23.15 2.19
CA ASP A 308 16.25 -24.12 3.10
C ASP A 308 17.76 -23.91 3.20
N ALA A 309 18.44 -23.60 2.10
CA ALA A 309 19.86 -23.24 2.13
C ALA A 309 20.12 -21.95 2.93
N ALA A 310 19.29 -20.91 2.72
CA ALA A 310 19.41 -19.65 3.45
C ALA A 310 19.13 -19.81 4.96
N MET A 311 18.13 -20.61 5.32
CA MET A 311 17.82 -20.90 6.72
C MET A 311 18.94 -21.67 7.40
N ARG A 312 19.56 -22.66 6.73
CA ARG A 312 20.74 -23.35 7.29
C ARG A 312 21.92 -22.41 7.48
N GLU A 313 22.17 -21.54 6.51
CA GLU A 313 23.26 -20.56 6.55
C GLU A 313 23.10 -19.59 7.73
N ILE A 314 21.89 -19.09 7.96
CA ILE A 314 21.63 -17.98 8.89
C ILE A 314 21.26 -18.46 10.29
N PHE A 315 20.41 -19.49 10.38
CA PHE A 315 19.85 -20.00 11.63
C PHE A 315 20.52 -21.30 12.11
N GLY A 316 21.30 -21.96 11.26
CA GLY A 316 21.90 -23.26 11.56
C GLY A 316 20.96 -24.46 11.43
N VAL A 317 19.70 -24.22 11.03
CA VAL A 317 18.65 -25.25 10.90
C VAL A 317 17.97 -25.16 9.54
N GLY A 318 17.43 -26.28 9.05
CA GLY A 318 16.74 -26.33 7.76
C GLY A 318 15.32 -25.78 7.81
N ARG A 319 14.73 -25.58 6.63
CA ARG A 319 13.36 -25.05 6.47
C ARG A 319 12.30 -25.88 7.18
N ALA A 320 12.42 -27.20 7.11
CA ALA A 320 11.49 -28.11 7.80
C ALA A 320 11.51 -27.90 9.32
N GLU A 321 12.68 -27.66 9.91
CA GLU A 321 12.82 -27.42 11.35
C GLU A 321 12.30 -26.04 11.75
N VAL A 322 12.55 -25.01 10.92
CA VAL A 322 11.95 -23.68 11.07
C VAL A 322 10.42 -23.77 11.09
N ILE A 323 9.82 -24.48 10.13
CA ILE A 323 8.36 -24.63 10.03
C ILE A 323 7.80 -25.40 11.23
N ASN A 324 8.43 -26.49 11.63
CA ASN A 324 8.00 -27.25 12.80
C ASN A 324 8.05 -26.41 14.08
N GLY A 325 9.12 -25.63 14.27
CA GLY A 325 9.25 -24.72 15.40
C GLY A 325 8.20 -23.60 15.38
N TRP A 326 7.96 -23.00 14.21
CA TRP A 326 6.91 -21.99 14.02
C TRP A 326 5.52 -22.55 14.33
N GLN A 327 5.19 -23.75 13.85
CA GLN A 327 3.90 -24.39 14.15
C GLN A 327 3.72 -24.64 15.66
N ASN A 328 4.79 -25.02 16.37
CA ASN A 328 4.74 -25.16 17.82
C ASN A 328 4.54 -23.81 18.51
N TRP A 329 5.22 -22.77 18.02
CA TRP A 329 5.05 -21.40 18.52
C TRP A 329 3.62 -20.87 18.30
N LEU A 330 3.02 -21.14 17.14
CA LEU A 330 1.61 -20.78 16.86
C LEU A 330 0.65 -21.43 17.85
N ARG A 331 0.80 -22.74 18.11
CA ARG A 331 -0.05 -23.47 19.07
C ARG A 331 0.08 -22.93 20.49
N ALA A 332 1.27 -22.48 20.86
CA ALA A 332 1.52 -21.87 22.18
C ALA A 332 0.98 -20.43 22.25
N SER A 333 0.96 -19.70 21.14
CA SER A 333 0.51 -18.29 21.08
C SER A 333 -1.01 -18.15 21.01
N SER A 334 -1.72 -19.23 20.63
CA SER A 334 -3.19 -19.29 20.62
C SER A 334 -3.83 -19.90 21.87
N ALA A 335 -3.02 -20.31 22.85
CA ALA A 335 -3.46 -20.92 24.10
C ALA A 335 -3.63 -19.87 25.21
#